data_AF-A0A6J2W4B4-F1
#
_entry.id   AF-A0A6J2W4B4-F1
#
_cell.length_a   1.000
_cell.length_b   1.000
_cell.length_c   1.000
_cell.angle_alpha   90.00
_cell.angle_beta   90.00
_cell.angle_gamma   90.00
#
_symmetry.space_group_name_H-M   'P 1'
#
loop_
_entity.id
_entity.type
_entity.pdbx_description
1 polymer ?
#
loop_
_entity_poly.entity_id
_entity_poly.type
_entity_poly.pdbx_seq_one_letter_code
_entity_poly.pdbx_strand_id
1 'polypeptide(L)'
;MESSSLAQQVESAESNIAFLQQEHRVLLTGLRLEIRHLKKRCNELTCELNDRLPARSRADVELEEEMLQARLREAEDQLEEQDCVLVALRAEVRQKGILASSLQVKLREEERRFLDELKRRSHKITALGHELRKQNDTAAQLSFHSAHFRLYRYHNEEEENEVSQVWRLYNNCLCSATQTPTSPVVAEASHAGRISAKKMRSERVRECVPRERVLGPEEPRPMPDPTLFLSAYRHRLLSRHRSLTGRREEGERVEGLEGRRRRRRNLLLIEEAGTETTEL
;
A
#
# COMPACT_ATOMS: atom_id res chain seq x y z
N MET A 1 71.44 58.16 87.14
CA MET A 1 70.16 58.14 86.40
C MET A 1 70.23 57.29 85.13
N GLU A 2 71.38 57.17 84.46
CA GLU A 2 71.52 56.38 83.21
C GLU A 2 71.60 54.85 83.42
N SER A 3 72.20 54.41 84.53
CA SER A 3 72.31 52.98 84.87
C SER A 3 70.97 52.28 85.08
N SER A 4 69.99 52.98 85.65
CA SER A 4 68.62 52.47 85.82
C SER A 4 67.87 52.35 84.49
N SER A 5 68.15 53.23 83.52
CA SER A 5 67.55 53.17 82.17
C SER A 5 68.09 52.00 81.35
N LEU A 6 69.38 51.71 81.45
CA LEU A 6 70.01 50.56 80.78
C LEU A 6 69.51 49.23 81.36
N ALA A 7 69.37 49.14 82.68
CA ALA A 7 68.81 47.95 83.33
C ALA A 7 67.37 47.68 82.86
N GLN A 8 66.54 48.71 82.77
CA GLN A 8 65.15 48.60 82.30
C GLN A 8 65.06 48.23 80.80
N GLN A 9 66.01 48.68 79.97
CA GLN A 9 66.10 48.28 78.56
C GLN A 9 66.52 46.81 78.41
N VAL A 10 67.45 46.33 79.24
CA VAL A 10 67.86 44.91 79.28
C VAL A 10 66.69 44.04 79.72
N GLU A 11 65.99 44.41 80.79
CA GLU A 11 64.81 43.68 81.29
C GLU A 11 63.67 43.64 80.25
N SER A 12 63.47 44.74 79.50
CA SER A 12 62.53 44.80 78.37
C SER A 12 62.97 43.89 77.21
N ALA A 13 64.25 43.90 76.84
CA ALA A 13 64.78 43.02 75.80
C ALA A 13 64.68 41.54 76.20
N GLU A 14 64.97 41.20 77.45
CA GLU A 14 64.83 39.84 77.98
C GLU A 14 63.38 39.36 77.95
N SER A 15 62.44 40.23 78.33
CA SER A 15 61.00 39.97 78.24
C SER A 15 60.55 39.77 76.79
N ASN A 16 61.04 40.58 75.85
CA ASN A 16 60.76 40.44 74.42
C ASN A 16 61.34 39.14 73.84
N ILE A 17 62.55 38.75 74.26
CA ILE A 17 63.17 37.48 73.86
C ILE A 17 62.35 36.31 74.40
N ALA A 18 61.93 36.35 75.67
CA ALA A 18 61.09 35.32 76.27
C ALA A 18 59.74 35.22 75.54
N PHE A 19 59.15 36.35 75.16
CA PHE A 19 57.93 36.41 74.36
C PHE A 19 58.12 35.77 72.99
N LEU A 20 59.15 36.14 72.23
CA LEU A 20 59.45 35.55 70.92
C LEU A 20 59.77 34.06 71.01
N GLN A 21 60.48 33.63 72.06
CA GLN A 21 60.74 32.22 72.31
C GLN A 21 59.44 31.45 72.57
N GLN A 22 58.50 32.06 73.29
CA GLN A 22 57.18 31.48 73.54
C GLN A 22 56.35 31.42 72.25
N GLU A 23 56.33 32.49 71.45
CA GLU A 23 55.64 32.51 70.15
C GLU A 23 56.22 31.46 69.18
N HIS A 24 57.54 31.36 69.09
CA HIS A 24 58.20 30.36 68.25
C HIS A 24 57.87 28.94 68.70
N ARG A 25 57.82 28.68 70.02
CA ARG A 25 57.35 27.39 70.56
C ARG A 25 55.91 27.10 70.13
N VAL A 26 55.01 28.07 70.24
CA VAL A 26 53.61 27.93 69.81
C VAL A 26 53.53 27.62 68.31
N LEU A 27 54.22 28.38 67.46
CA LEU A 27 54.25 28.14 66.01
C LEU A 27 54.78 26.75 65.64
N LEU A 28 55.90 26.32 66.23
CA LEU A 28 56.46 24.99 65.99
C LEU A 28 55.51 23.88 66.42
N THR A 29 54.80 24.06 67.54
CA THR A 29 53.78 23.10 67.96
C THR A 29 52.59 23.06 67.01
N GLY A 30 52.15 24.21 66.49
CA GLY A 30 51.09 24.32 65.47
C GLY A 30 51.45 23.61 64.17
N LEU A 31 52.62 23.91 63.60
CA LEU A 31 53.09 23.27 62.37
C LEU A 31 53.24 21.74 62.52
N ARG A 32 53.72 21.27 63.69
CA ARG A 32 53.79 19.83 63.97
C ARG A 32 52.39 19.18 63.98
N LEU A 33 51.37 19.88 64.45
CA LEU A 33 49.98 19.41 64.41
C LEU A 33 49.44 19.40 62.98
N GLU A 34 49.69 20.44 62.19
CA GLU A 34 49.28 20.51 60.79
C GLU A 34 49.93 19.42 59.94
N ILE A 35 51.24 19.19 60.09
CA ILE A 35 51.94 18.09 59.41
C ILE A 35 51.33 16.75 59.81
N ARG A 36 51.02 16.56 61.10
CA ARG A 36 50.35 15.34 61.57
C ARG A 36 48.95 15.19 60.96
N HIS A 37 48.18 16.28 60.88
CA HIS A 37 46.86 16.31 60.28
C HIS A 37 46.91 16.00 58.77
N LEU A 38 47.82 16.62 58.02
CA LEU A 38 48.01 16.35 56.60
C LEU A 38 48.41 14.89 56.37
N LYS A 39 49.36 14.36 57.15
CA LYS A 39 49.76 12.95 57.06
C LYS A 39 48.59 12.02 57.31
N LYS A 40 47.77 12.32 58.33
CA LYS A 40 46.55 11.56 58.59
C LYS A 40 45.59 11.63 57.41
N ARG A 41 45.35 12.81 56.84
CA ARG A 41 44.46 13.00 55.68
C ARG A 41 44.96 12.30 54.42
N CYS A 42 46.26 12.36 54.14
CA CYS A 42 46.87 11.63 53.03
C CYS A 42 46.71 10.12 53.21
N ASN A 43 46.91 9.62 54.43
CA ASN A 43 46.69 8.20 54.73
C ASN A 43 45.21 7.83 54.57
N GLU A 44 44.28 8.64 55.07
CA GLU A 44 42.83 8.44 54.88
C GLU A 44 42.48 8.36 53.39
N LEU A 45 42.93 9.31 52.58
CA LEU A 45 42.69 9.29 51.12
C LEU A 45 43.34 8.09 50.43
N THR A 46 44.51 7.65 50.89
CA THR A 46 45.18 6.46 50.37
C THR A 46 44.38 5.20 50.69
N CYS A 47 43.87 5.08 51.92
CA CYS A 47 42.97 3.99 52.30
C CYS A 47 41.65 4.07 51.50
N GLU A 48 41.02 5.24 51.41
CA GLU A 48 39.79 5.43 50.64
C GLU A 48 39.97 5.06 49.16
N LEU A 49 41.11 5.36 48.54
CA LEU A 49 41.41 4.95 47.17
C LEU A 49 41.56 3.43 47.06
N ASN A 50 42.27 2.81 47.99
CA ASN A 50 42.41 1.35 48.04
C ASN A 50 41.09 0.62 48.34
N ASP A 51 40.17 1.27 49.06
CA ASP A 51 38.83 0.73 49.38
C ASP A 51 37.83 0.96 48.24
N ARG A 52 37.87 2.14 47.57
CA ARG A 52 36.98 2.51 46.45
C ARG A 52 37.37 1.87 45.13
N LEU A 53 38.67 1.66 44.93
CA LEU A 53 39.20 0.73 43.95
C LEU A 53 39.52 -0.53 44.75
N PRO A 54 38.52 -1.35 45.17
CA PRO A 54 38.86 -2.72 45.52
C PRO A 54 39.65 -3.21 44.32
N ALA A 55 40.84 -3.74 44.54
CA ALA A 55 41.74 -4.12 43.46
C ALA A 55 41.02 -5.12 42.55
N ARG A 56 40.24 -4.62 41.58
CA ARG A 56 39.99 -5.29 40.33
C ARG A 56 41.39 -5.47 39.83
N SER A 57 41.88 -6.69 39.97
CA SER A 57 43.22 -6.98 39.52
C SER A 57 43.26 -6.55 38.06
N ARG A 58 44.39 -6.03 37.61
CA ARG A 58 44.56 -5.66 36.21
C ARG A 58 44.09 -6.79 35.28
N ALA A 59 44.28 -8.05 35.72
CA ALA A 59 43.77 -9.24 35.07
C ALA A 59 42.24 -9.34 34.97
N ASP A 60 41.48 -8.91 36.01
CA ASP A 60 40.01 -8.92 35.96
C ASP A 60 39.48 -7.93 34.91
N VAL A 61 40.14 -6.77 34.79
CA VAL A 61 39.79 -5.76 33.77
C VAL A 61 40.15 -6.27 32.38
N GLU A 62 41.33 -6.85 32.19
CA GLU A 62 41.76 -7.45 30.93
C GLU A 62 40.80 -8.58 30.50
N LEU A 63 40.33 -9.42 31.44
CA LEU A 63 39.37 -10.48 31.15
C LEU A 63 37.98 -9.93 30.79
N GLU A 64 37.50 -8.89 31.47
CA GLU A 64 36.26 -8.20 31.10
C GLU A 64 36.36 -7.56 29.70
N GLU A 65 37.50 -6.95 29.38
CA GLU A 65 37.77 -6.38 28.06
C GLU A 65 37.76 -7.46 26.96
N GLU A 66 38.42 -8.60 27.18
CA GLU A 66 38.39 -9.74 26.25
C GLU A 66 36.97 -10.27 26.03
N MET A 67 36.19 -10.40 27.11
CA MET A 67 34.78 -10.83 27.00
C MET A 67 33.92 -9.84 26.22
N LEU A 68 34.12 -8.54 26.45
CA LEU A 68 33.39 -7.50 25.72
C LEU A 68 33.81 -7.47 24.25
N GLN A 69 35.11 -7.62 23.95
CA GLN A 69 35.61 -7.73 22.59
C GLN A 69 35.04 -8.96 21.88
N ALA A 70 34.94 -10.12 22.55
CA ALA A 70 34.32 -11.31 21.99
C ALA A 70 32.84 -11.05 21.64
N ARG A 71 32.08 -10.43 22.54
CA ARG A 71 30.67 -10.06 22.29
C ARG A 71 30.51 -9.05 21.17
N LEU A 72 31.43 -8.09 21.04
CA LEU A 72 31.42 -7.12 19.95
C LEU A 72 31.64 -7.83 18.61
N ARG A 73 32.62 -8.72 18.52
CA ARG A 73 32.87 -9.53 17.31
C ARG A 73 31.66 -10.38 16.94
N GLU A 74 31.05 -11.07 17.91
CA GLU A 74 29.83 -11.85 17.67
C GLU A 74 28.68 -10.97 17.13
N ALA A 75 28.54 -9.75 17.65
CA ALA A 75 27.51 -8.81 17.18
C ALA A 75 27.83 -8.25 15.78
N GLU A 76 29.10 -8.02 15.47
CA GLU A 76 29.58 -7.61 14.14
C GLU A 76 29.32 -8.71 13.12
N ASP A 77 29.67 -9.96 13.41
CA ASP A 77 29.41 -11.12 12.55
C ASP A 77 27.90 -11.27 12.26
N GLN A 78 27.06 -11.14 13.29
CA GLN A 78 25.60 -11.18 13.12
C GLN A 78 25.06 -10.03 12.25
N LEU A 79 25.66 -8.85 12.34
CA LEU A 79 25.28 -7.71 11.52
C LEU A 79 25.68 -7.93 10.05
N GLU A 80 26.89 -8.45 9.81
CA GLU A 80 27.37 -8.78 8.46
C GLU A 80 26.50 -9.86 7.80
N GLU A 81 26.10 -10.89 8.55
CA GLU A 81 25.16 -11.92 8.07
C GLU A 81 23.82 -11.30 7.67
N GLN A 82 23.27 -10.44 8.52
CA GLN A 82 22.01 -9.74 8.23
C GLN A 82 22.14 -8.84 6.99
N ASP A 83 23.24 -8.11 6.85
CA ASP A 83 23.49 -7.27 5.69
C ASP A 83 23.61 -8.09 4.40
N CYS A 84 24.28 -9.23 4.44
CA CYS A 84 24.33 -10.17 3.31
C CYS A 84 22.93 -10.63 2.90
N VAL A 85 22.10 -11.03 3.87
CA VAL A 85 20.71 -11.45 3.62
C VAL A 85 19.88 -10.30 3.05
N LEU A 86 20.01 -9.08 3.58
CA LEU A 86 19.29 -7.91 3.10
C LEU A 86 19.67 -7.56 1.65
N VAL A 87 20.96 -7.66 1.30
CA VAL A 87 21.42 -7.46 -0.08
C VAL A 87 20.84 -8.51 -1.03
N ALA A 88 20.83 -9.78 -0.63
CA ALA A 88 20.24 -10.85 -1.42
C ALA A 88 18.73 -10.63 -1.64
N LEU A 89 17.98 -10.31 -0.58
CA LEU A 89 16.55 -10.02 -0.66
C LEU A 89 16.26 -8.81 -1.56
N ARG A 90 17.07 -7.74 -1.48
CA ARG A 90 16.94 -6.59 -2.37
C ARG A 90 17.17 -6.98 -3.83
N ALA A 91 18.14 -7.86 -4.11
CA ALA A 91 18.38 -8.36 -5.47
C ALA A 91 17.19 -9.19 -5.98
N GLU A 92 16.62 -10.07 -5.16
CA GLU A 92 15.42 -10.82 -5.52
C GLU A 92 14.22 -9.92 -5.80
N VAL A 93 13.99 -8.91 -4.98
CA VAL A 93 12.89 -7.95 -5.19
C VAL A 93 13.07 -7.22 -6.52
N ARG A 94 14.30 -6.81 -6.85
CA ARG A 94 14.60 -6.20 -8.16
C ARG A 94 14.33 -7.16 -9.31
N GLN A 95 14.77 -8.41 -9.21
CA GLN A 95 14.55 -9.42 -10.24
C GLN A 95 13.05 -9.70 -10.45
N LYS A 96 12.30 -9.89 -9.37
CA LYS A 96 10.84 -10.08 -9.41
C LYS A 96 10.15 -8.85 -9.98
N GLY A 97 10.63 -7.65 -9.66
CA GLY A 97 10.17 -6.39 -10.26
C GLY A 97 10.33 -6.36 -11.78
N ILE A 98 11.52 -6.71 -12.30
CA ILE A 98 11.78 -6.78 -13.74
C ILE A 98 10.83 -7.78 -14.42
N LEU A 99 10.66 -8.98 -13.83
CA LEU A 99 9.75 -9.99 -14.36
C LEU A 99 8.30 -9.49 -14.39
N ALA A 100 7.82 -8.90 -13.30
CA ALA A 100 6.47 -8.34 -13.24
C ALA A 100 6.24 -7.25 -14.29
N SER A 101 7.20 -6.34 -14.47
CA SER A 101 7.13 -5.32 -15.53
C SER A 101 7.12 -5.94 -16.93
N SER A 102 7.94 -6.98 -17.18
CA SER A 102 7.97 -7.67 -18.46
C SER A 102 6.63 -8.35 -18.80
N LEU A 103 5.99 -8.97 -17.80
CA LEU A 103 4.68 -9.60 -17.96
C LEU A 103 3.59 -8.54 -18.17
N GLN A 104 3.65 -7.42 -17.45
CA GLN A 104 2.71 -6.32 -17.61
C GLN A 104 2.76 -5.72 -19.02
N VAL A 105 3.96 -5.54 -19.59
CA VAL A 105 4.12 -5.07 -20.97
C VAL A 105 3.53 -6.07 -21.96
N LYS A 106 3.86 -7.36 -21.82
CA LYS A 106 3.30 -8.43 -22.68
C LYS A 106 1.77 -8.48 -22.62
N LEU A 107 1.19 -8.42 -21.43
CA LEU A 107 -0.26 -8.46 -21.25
C LEU A 107 -0.93 -7.26 -21.95
N ARG A 108 -0.36 -6.05 -21.79
CA ARG A 108 -0.84 -4.85 -22.49
C ARG A 108 -0.71 -4.95 -24.01
N GLU A 109 0.34 -5.60 -24.51
CA GLU A 109 0.51 -5.85 -25.94
C GLU A 109 -0.55 -6.82 -26.47
N GLU A 110 -0.80 -7.92 -25.77
CA GLU A 110 -1.86 -8.86 -26.14
C GLU A 110 -3.24 -8.22 -26.08
N GLU A 111 -3.54 -7.40 -25.06
CA GLU A 111 -4.78 -6.61 -24.98
C GLU A 111 -4.96 -5.72 -26.22
N ARG A 112 -3.91 -5.00 -26.63
CA ARG A 112 -3.94 -4.17 -27.85
C ARG A 112 -4.20 -5.01 -29.09
N ARG A 113 -3.55 -6.17 -29.22
CA ARG A 113 -3.75 -7.09 -30.35
C ARG A 113 -5.19 -7.61 -30.41
N PHE A 114 -5.75 -8.03 -29.28
CA PHE A 114 -7.15 -8.48 -29.23
C PHE A 114 -8.14 -7.39 -29.61
N LEU A 115 -7.91 -6.15 -29.16
CA LEU A 115 -8.75 -5.02 -29.55
C LEU A 115 -8.67 -4.73 -31.04
N ASP A 116 -7.48 -4.80 -31.64
CA ASP A 116 -7.32 -4.57 -33.07
C ASP A 116 -7.95 -5.69 -33.91
N GLU A 117 -7.84 -6.94 -33.47
CA GLU A 117 -8.58 -8.05 -34.08
C GLU A 117 -10.08 -7.86 -33.99
N LEU A 118 -10.58 -7.46 -32.82
CA LEU A 118 -12.00 -7.22 -32.60
C LEU A 118 -12.52 -6.09 -33.49
N LYS A 119 -11.77 -5.00 -33.63
CA LYS A 119 -12.07 -3.90 -34.58
C LYS A 119 -12.12 -4.41 -36.03
N ARG A 120 -11.10 -5.16 -36.47
CA ARG A 120 -11.05 -5.74 -37.83
C ARG A 120 -12.25 -6.64 -38.11
N ARG A 121 -12.60 -7.53 -37.18
CA ARG A 121 -13.76 -8.42 -37.30
C ARG A 121 -15.07 -7.64 -37.31
N SER A 122 -15.20 -6.62 -36.46
CA SER A 122 -16.37 -5.74 -36.44
C SER A 122 -16.56 -5.03 -37.79
N HIS A 123 -15.50 -4.45 -38.35
CA HIS A 123 -15.56 -3.84 -39.70
C HIS A 123 -15.97 -4.84 -40.77
N LYS A 124 -15.44 -6.08 -40.73
CA LYS A 124 -15.82 -7.14 -41.66
C LYS A 124 -17.31 -7.52 -41.53
N ILE A 125 -17.82 -7.66 -40.31
CA ILE A 125 -19.24 -7.95 -40.06
C ILE A 125 -20.12 -6.81 -40.60
N THR A 126 -19.73 -5.55 -40.36
CA THR A 126 -20.46 -4.39 -40.89
C THR A 126 -20.46 -4.38 -42.43
N ALA A 127 -19.31 -4.65 -43.06
CA ALA A 127 -19.20 -4.70 -44.52
C ALA A 127 -20.10 -5.79 -45.13
N LEU A 128 -20.02 -7.03 -44.60
CA LEU A 128 -20.89 -8.13 -45.02
C LEU A 128 -22.37 -7.84 -44.73
N GLY A 129 -22.66 -7.17 -43.61
CA GLY A 129 -24.02 -6.72 -43.26
C GLY A 129 -24.58 -5.72 -44.27
N HIS A 130 -23.76 -4.80 -44.79
CA HIS A 130 -24.17 -3.91 -45.87
C HIS A 130 -24.39 -4.66 -47.18
N GLU A 131 -23.53 -5.62 -47.52
CA GLU A 131 -23.68 -6.43 -48.73
C GLU A 131 -24.97 -7.27 -48.69
N LEU A 132 -25.24 -7.92 -47.56
CA LEU A 132 -26.47 -8.69 -47.37
C LEU A 132 -27.73 -7.82 -47.45
N ARG A 133 -27.71 -6.60 -46.89
CA ARG A 133 -28.83 -5.65 -47.01
C ARG A 133 -29.07 -5.27 -48.46
N LYS A 134 -28.03 -4.94 -49.22
CA LYS A 134 -28.15 -4.66 -50.67
C LYS A 134 -28.78 -5.82 -51.42
N GLN A 135 -28.35 -7.06 -51.14
CA GLN A 135 -28.95 -8.25 -51.73
C GLN A 135 -30.43 -8.38 -51.36
N ASN A 136 -30.79 -8.16 -50.09
CA ASN A 136 -32.18 -8.21 -49.65
C ASN A 136 -33.05 -7.13 -50.31
N ASP A 137 -32.54 -5.91 -50.46
CA ASP A 137 -33.25 -4.81 -51.13
C ASP A 137 -33.51 -5.15 -52.60
N THR A 138 -32.53 -5.71 -53.30
CA THR A 138 -32.72 -6.17 -54.69
C THR A 138 -33.74 -7.32 -54.79
N ALA A 139 -33.67 -8.30 -53.88
CA ALA A 139 -34.62 -9.41 -53.85
C ALA A 139 -36.05 -8.94 -53.53
N ALA A 140 -36.20 -7.98 -52.61
CA ALA A 140 -37.48 -7.35 -52.30
C ALA A 140 -38.02 -6.59 -53.51
N GLN A 141 -37.21 -5.76 -54.19
CA GLN A 141 -37.62 -5.04 -55.41
C GLN A 141 -38.12 -6.00 -56.49
N LEU A 142 -37.41 -7.11 -56.73
CA LEU A 142 -37.82 -8.14 -57.69
C LEU A 142 -39.10 -8.86 -57.25
N SER A 143 -39.25 -9.13 -55.94
CA SER A 143 -40.47 -9.73 -55.39
C SER A 143 -41.68 -8.80 -55.55
N PHE A 144 -41.53 -7.51 -55.24
CA PHE A 144 -42.55 -6.48 -55.46
C PHE A 144 -42.93 -6.38 -56.93
N HIS A 145 -41.95 -6.36 -57.83
CA HIS A 145 -42.18 -6.38 -59.27
C HIS A 145 -43.00 -7.62 -59.64
N SER A 146 -42.55 -8.82 -59.28
CA SER A 146 -43.26 -10.07 -59.57
C SER A 146 -44.69 -10.12 -59.01
N ALA A 147 -44.92 -9.56 -57.82
CA ALA A 147 -46.24 -9.45 -57.21
C ALA A 147 -47.14 -8.46 -57.97
N HIS A 148 -46.60 -7.31 -58.37
CA HIS A 148 -47.31 -6.33 -59.20
C HIS A 148 -47.72 -6.91 -60.56
N PHE A 149 -46.81 -7.63 -61.23
CA PHE A 149 -47.16 -8.33 -62.48
C PHE A 149 -48.25 -9.38 -62.30
N ARG A 150 -48.22 -10.14 -61.19
CA ARG A 150 -49.29 -11.10 -60.89
C ARG A 150 -50.63 -10.40 -60.68
N LEU A 151 -50.68 -9.33 -59.90
CA LEU A 151 -51.91 -8.55 -59.68
C LEU A 151 -52.43 -7.95 -60.99
N TYR A 152 -51.55 -7.36 -61.80
CA TYR A 152 -51.92 -6.85 -63.11
C TYR A 152 -52.49 -7.94 -64.02
N ARG A 153 -51.89 -9.13 -64.01
CA ARG A 153 -52.38 -10.30 -64.74
C ARG A 153 -53.74 -10.78 -64.22
N TYR A 154 -53.93 -10.82 -62.89
CA TYR A 154 -55.23 -11.15 -62.29
C TYR A 154 -56.32 -10.17 -62.69
N HIS A 155 -56.04 -8.86 -62.73
CA HIS A 155 -57.01 -7.87 -63.18
C HIS A 155 -57.40 -8.07 -64.65
N ASN A 156 -56.44 -8.33 -65.54
CA ASN A 156 -56.74 -8.60 -66.95
C ASN A 156 -57.50 -9.93 -67.13
N GLU A 157 -57.17 -10.97 -66.36
CA GLU A 157 -57.90 -12.24 -66.35
C GLU A 157 -59.30 -12.08 -65.71
N GLU A 158 -59.49 -11.18 -64.74
CA GLU A 158 -60.81 -10.82 -64.19
C GLU A 158 -61.65 -10.05 -65.21
N GLU A 159 -61.09 -9.09 -65.96
CA GLU A 159 -61.81 -8.44 -67.06
C GLU A 159 -62.18 -9.42 -68.18
N GLU A 160 -61.27 -10.33 -68.58
CA GLU A 160 -61.59 -11.39 -69.54
C GLU A 160 -62.62 -12.38 -68.98
N ASN A 161 -62.57 -12.69 -67.68
CA ASN A 161 -63.55 -13.54 -67.02
C ASN A 161 -64.89 -12.84 -66.78
N GLU A 162 -64.94 -11.53 -66.60
CA GLU A 162 -66.16 -10.72 -66.53
C GLU A 162 -66.80 -10.61 -67.90
N VAL A 163 -66.02 -10.41 -68.97
CA VAL A 163 -66.53 -10.47 -70.36
C VAL A 163 -67.00 -11.89 -70.71
N SER A 164 -66.30 -12.93 -70.25
CA SER A 164 -66.69 -14.34 -70.38
C SER A 164 -67.85 -14.75 -69.45
N GLN A 165 -68.03 -14.10 -68.30
CA GLN A 165 -69.18 -14.25 -67.42
C GLN A 165 -70.40 -13.51 -67.96
N VAL A 166 -70.24 -12.32 -68.56
CA VAL A 166 -71.30 -11.62 -69.29
C VAL A 166 -71.70 -12.43 -70.53
N TRP A 167 -70.76 -13.05 -71.23
CA TRP A 167 -71.06 -14.02 -72.31
C TRP A 167 -71.73 -15.31 -71.80
N ARG A 168 -71.36 -15.81 -70.60
CA ARG A 168 -72.05 -16.94 -69.95
C ARG A 168 -73.42 -16.56 -69.39
N LEU A 169 -73.62 -15.35 -68.90
CA LEU A 169 -74.92 -14.83 -68.43
C LEU A 169 -75.85 -14.51 -69.60
N TYR A 170 -75.32 -14.18 -70.78
CA TYR A 170 -76.10 -14.05 -72.01
C TYR A 170 -76.47 -15.42 -72.64
N ASN A 171 -75.72 -16.49 -72.33
CA ASN A 171 -75.98 -17.85 -72.83
C ASN A 171 -76.61 -18.83 -71.82
N ASN A 172 -76.63 -18.54 -70.52
CA ASN A 172 -77.33 -19.37 -69.53
C ASN A 172 -78.69 -18.74 -69.16
N CYS A 173 -79.59 -18.76 -70.14
CA CYS A 173 -81.02 -18.81 -69.91
C CYS A 173 -81.53 -20.26 -70.09
N LEU A 174 -80.94 -21.21 -69.37
CA LEU A 174 -81.63 -22.41 -68.88
C LEU A 174 -80.76 -23.16 -67.85
N CYS A 175 -81.43 -23.71 -66.85
CA CYS A 175 -80.94 -24.62 -65.80
C CYS A 175 -80.32 -23.98 -64.55
N SER A 176 -81.23 -23.56 -63.66
CA SER A 176 -81.01 -23.64 -62.22
C SER A 176 -80.90 -25.09 -61.73
N ALA A 177 -80.18 -25.21 -60.61
CA ALA A 177 -80.19 -26.28 -59.61
C ALA A 177 -79.35 -27.54 -59.90
N THR A 178 -78.20 -27.66 -59.21
CA THR A 178 -78.03 -28.54 -58.02
C THR A 178 -76.61 -28.31 -57.45
N GLN A 179 -76.53 -27.80 -56.21
CA GLN A 179 -75.99 -28.51 -55.02
C GLN A 179 -74.50 -28.88 -55.13
N THR A 180 -73.59 -28.11 -54.53
CA THR A 180 -73.03 -28.20 -53.14
C THR A 180 -71.56 -28.66 -53.19
N PRO A 181 -70.70 -28.17 -52.28
CA PRO A 181 -69.25 -28.23 -52.44
C PRO A 181 -68.68 -29.54 -51.94
N THR A 182 -67.89 -30.24 -52.77
CA THR A 182 -67.03 -31.34 -52.33
C THR A 182 -65.66 -30.81 -51.92
N SER A 183 -65.51 -30.74 -50.61
CA SER A 183 -64.30 -30.49 -49.84
C SER A 183 -63.11 -31.36 -50.28
N PRO A 184 -61.92 -30.81 -50.56
CA PRO A 184 -60.70 -31.57 -50.48
C PRO A 184 -60.20 -31.59 -49.04
N VAL A 185 -60.27 -32.78 -48.45
CA VAL A 185 -59.54 -33.18 -47.25
C VAL A 185 -58.06 -32.82 -47.42
N VAL A 186 -57.60 -31.81 -46.69
CA VAL A 186 -56.17 -31.62 -46.39
C VAL A 186 -56.06 -31.48 -44.87
N ALA A 187 -55.30 -32.42 -44.31
CA ALA A 187 -55.06 -32.61 -42.90
C ALA A 187 -54.72 -31.30 -42.17
N GLU A 188 -55.57 -30.92 -41.21
CA GLU A 188 -55.18 -30.06 -40.11
C GLU A 188 -54.31 -30.88 -39.14
N ALA A 189 -53.02 -30.98 -39.47
CA ALA A 189 -52.00 -31.35 -38.49
C ALA A 189 -51.28 -30.07 -38.03
N SER A 190 -51.63 -29.66 -36.81
CA SER A 190 -50.69 -29.15 -35.82
C SER A 190 -49.92 -27.86 -36.17
N HIS A 191 -50.54 -26.71 -35.92
CA HIS A 191 -49.82 -25.44 -35.74
C HIS A 191 -50.04 -24.83 -34.34
N ALA A 192 -49.86 -25.65 -33.29
CA ALA A 192 -49.64 -25.19 -31.92
C ALA A 192 -48.14 -25.15 -31.52
N GLY A 193 -47.20 -25.34 -32.45
CA GLY A 193 -45.77 -25.54 -32.12
C GLY A 193 -44.78 -24.49 -32.65
N ARG A 194 -45.20 -23.52 -33.49
CA ARG A 194 -44.24 -22.71 -34.27
C ARG A 194 -43.59 -21.54 -33.52
N ILE A 195 -44.09 -21.16 -32.35
CA ILE A 195 -43.47 -20.11 -31.52
C ILE A 195 -42.31 -20.67 -30.68
N SER A 196 -42.29 -21.97 -30.39
CA SER A 196 -41.25 -22.61 -29.57
C SER A 196 -39.95 -22.87 -30.34
N ALA A 197 -40.02 -23.19 -31.64
CA ALA A 197 -38.84 -23.49 -32.46
C ALA A 197 -37.93 -22.28 -32.73
N LYS A 198 -38.49 -21.06 -32.78
CA LYS A 198 -37.69 -19.83 -32.91
C LYS A 198 -36.98 -19.45 -31.60
N LYS A 199 -37.56 -19.77 -30.44
CA LYS A 199 -36.92 -19.60 -29.12
C LYS A 199 -35.78 -20.59 -28.89
N MET A 200 -35.95 -21.85 -29.31
CA MET A 200 -34.92 -22.90 -29.21
C MET A 200 -33.72 -22.71 -30.15
N ARG A 201 -33.89 -22.04 -31.31
CA ARG A 201 -32.77 -21.75 -32.23
C ARG A 201 -31.94 -20.53 -31.81
N SER A 202 -32.52 -19.55 -31.12
CA SER A 202 -31.72 -18.44 -30.56
C SER A 202 -30.92 -18.85 -29.32
N GLU A 203 -31.30 -19.94 -28.65
CA GLU A 203 -30.63 -20.44 -27.45
C GLU A 203 -29.39 -21.30 -27.80
N ARG A 204 -29.48 -22.20 -28.79
CA ARG A 204 -28.34 -23.04 -29.22
C ARG A 204 -27.21 -22.30 -29.95
N VAL A 205 -27.47 -21.13 -30.53
CA VAL A 205 -26.40 -20.30 -31.13
C VAL A 205 -25.56 -19.58 -30.04
N ARG A 206 -26.02 -19.58 -28.77
CA ARG A 206 -25.29 -19.00 -27.63
C ARG A 206 -24.51 -20.03 -26.80
N GLU A 207 -24.53 -21.31 -27.18
CA GLU A 207 -23.84 -22.39 -26.46
C GLU A 207 -22.42 -22.67 -26.99
N CYS A 208 -22.02 -22.10 -28.13
CA CYS A 208 -20.68 -22.28 -28.71
C CYS A 208 -19.63 -21.27 -28.22
N VAL A 209 -19.97 -20.43 -27.25
CA VAL A 209 -18.97 -19.64 -26.51
C VAL A 209 -18.91 -20.24 -25.12
N PRO A 210 -17.75 -20.76 -24.67
CA PRO A 210 -17.57 -21.10 -23.27
C PRO A 210 -17.97 -19.87 -22.45
N ARG A 211 -19.12 -19.93 -21.78
CA ARG A 211 -19.48 -18.98 -20.74
C ARG A 211 -18.64 -19.32 -19.52
N GLU A 212 -17.32 -19.19 -19.64
CA GLU A 212 -16.53 -18.87 -18.47
C GLU A 212 -17.11 -17.57 -17.96
N ARG A 213 -17.85 -17.69 -16.86
CA ARG A 213 -18.12 -16.55 -15.99
C ARG A 213 -16.73 -16.08 -15.59
N VAL A 214 -16.21 -15.09 -16.30
CA VAL A 214 -15.11 -14.27 -15.81
C VAL A 214 -15.70 -13.57 -14.60
N LEU A 215 -15.66 -14.26 -13.46
CA LEU A 215 -15.66 -13.60 -12.18
C LEU A 215 -14.44 -12.69 -12.29
N GLY A 216 -14.68 -11.39 -12.44
CA GLY A 216 -13.63 -10.42 -12.18
C GLY A 216 -13.03 -10.72 -10.81
N PRO A 217 -11.80 -10.23 -10.52
CA PRO A 217 -11.19 -10.43 -9.21
C PRO A 217 -12.24 -10.16 -8.12
N GLU A 218 -12.43 -11.14 -7.23
CA GLU A 218 -13.39 -11.05 -6.12
C GLU A 218 -13.22 -9.68 -5.47
N GLU A 219 -14.32 -8.90 -5.37
CA GLU A 219 -14.28 -7.58 -4.73
C GLU A 219 -13.58 -7.75 -3.39
N PRO A 220 -12.47 -7.02 -3.13
CA PRO A 220 -11.69 -7.23 -1.93
C PRO A 220 -12.60 -6.96 -0.74
N ARG A 221 -12.87 -8.01 0.04
CA ARG A 221 -13.63 -7.88 1.27
C ARG A 221 -12.95 -6.79 2.10
N PRO A 222 -13.69 -5.80 2.63
CA PRO A 222 -13.09 -4.77 3.46
C PRO A 222 -12.32 -5.45 4.58
N MET A 223 -11.05 -5.10 4.73
CA MET A 223 -10.20 -5.71 5.74
C MET A 223 -10.85 -5.52 7.11
N PRO A 224 -10.81 -6.54 7.98
CA PRO A 224 -11.25 -6.38 9.35
C PRO A 224 -10.50 -5.20 9.98
N ASP A 225 -11.24 -4.33 10.66
CA ASP A 225 -10.72 -3.07 11.19
C ASP A 225 -9.49 -3.35 12.09
N PRO A 226 -8.30 -2.85 11.73
CA PRO A 226 -7.09 -3.10 12.49
C PRO A 226 -7.13 -2.48 13.89
N THR A 227 -8.06 -1.56 14.17
CA THR A 227 -8.24 -0.98 15.51
C THR A 227 -8.66 -2.02 16.55
N LEU A 228 -9.26 -3.14 16.14
CA LEU A 228 -9.62 -4.24 17.06
C LEU A 228 -8.40 -4.93 17.67
N PHE A 229 -7.28 -4.99 16.94
CA PHE A 229 -6.03 -5.53 17.47
C PHE A 229 -5.32 -4.52 18.38
N LEU A 230 -5.44 -3.23 18.07
CA LEU A 230 -4.77 -2.17 18.85
C LEU A 230 -5.46 -1.85 20.17
N SER A 231 -6.79 -2.01 20.26
CA SER A 231 -7.54 -1.80 21.50
C SER A 231 -7.15 -2.82 22.58
N ALA A 232 -6.95 -4.09 22.20
CA ALA A 232 -6.53 -5.15 23.11
C ALA A 232 -5.14 -4.88 23.76
N TYR A 233 -4.21 -4.27 23.02
CA TYR A 233 -2.89 -3.91 23.55
C TYR A 233 -2.93 -2.64 24.43
N ARG A 234 -3.84 -1.70 24.16
CA ARG A 234 -3.99 -0.48 24.98
C ARG A 234 -4.49 -0.82 26.39
N HIS A 235 -5.40 -1.78 26.53
CA HIS A 235 -5.89 -2.17 27.86
C HIS A 235 -4.83 -2.89 28.72
N ARG A 236 -3.92 -3.67 28.11
CA ARG A 236 -2.83 -4.34 28.84
C ARG A 236 -1.72 -3.39 29.28
N LEU A 237 -1.38 -2.39 28.45
CA LEU A 237 -0.34 -1.42 28.80
C LEU A 237 -0.82 -0.37 29.82
N LEU A 238 -2.10 0.04 29.75
CA LEU A 238 -2.67 0.97 30.73
C LEU A 238 -2.86 0.34 32.12
N SER A 239 -3.13 -0.97 32.20
CA SER A 239 -3.19 -1.68 33.49
C SER A 239 -1.83 -1.76 34.17
N ARG A 240 -0.74 -1.82 33.39
CA ARG A 240 0.64 -1.88 33.92
C ARG A 240 1.21 -0.50 34.30
N HIS A 241 0.66 0.59 33.76
CA HIS A 241 1.07 1.95 34.11
C HIS A 241 0.27 2.56 35.28
N ARG A 242 -0.90 2.03 35.63
CA ARG A 242 -1.71 2.56 36.74
C ARG A 242 -1.17 2.18 38.14
N SER A 243 -0.25 1.22 38.24
CA SER A 243 0.38 0.84 39.52
C SER A 243 1.66 1.62 39.84
N LEU A 244 2.19 2.44 38.92
CA LEU A 244 3.47 3.15 39.10
C LEU A 244 3.36 4.68 39.17
N THR A 245 2.18 5.27 38.96
CA THR A 245 2.03 6.74 38.94
C THR A 245 0.73 7.21 39.60
N GLY A 246 0.89 7.79 40.80
CA GLY A 246 0.00 8.80 41.42
C GLY A 246 -1.19 8.26 42.20
N ARG A 247 -1.19 8.21 43.54
CA ARG A 247 -1.33 9.36 44.47
C ARG A 247 -0.62 10.65 44.06
N ARG A 248 -1.28 11.48 43.25
CA ARG A 248 -1.25 12.96 43.37
C ARG A 248 -2.30 13.57 42.45
N GLU A 249 -2.97 14.56 43.01
CA GLU A 249 -4.17 15.22 42.53
C GLU A 249 -3.93 16.10 41.30
N GLU A 250 -5.02 16.23 40.54
CA GLU A 250 -5.56 17.41 39.84
C GLU A 250 -4.62 18.48 39.28
N GLY A 251 -4.84 18.80 38.00
CA GLY A 251 -4.62 20.16 37.49
C GLY A 251 -3.97 20.24 36.12
N GLU A 252 -4.76 20.75 35.17
CA GLU A 252 -4.34 21.59 34.04
C GLU A 252 -3.89 20.97 32.71
N ARG A 253 -4.42 21.63 31.68
CA ARG A 253 -4.43 21.30 30.25
C ARG A 253 -3.10 21.69 29.61
N VAL A 254 -2.59 20.88 28.66
CA VAL A 254 -1.65 21.36 27.65
C VAL A 254 -1.99 20.74 26.28
N GLU A 255 -2.76 21.50 25.50
CA GLU A 255 -2.69 21.45 24.04
C GLU A 255 -1.32 22.02 23.60
N GLY A 256 -0.68 21.41 22.60
CA GLY A 256 0.43 22.05 21.88
C GLY A 256 1.73 21.26 21.80
N LEU A 257 1.72 20.06 21.20
CA LEU A 257 2.98 19.39 20.81
C LEU A 257 3.01 18.89 19.35
N GLU A 258 1.98 19.13 18.54
CA GLU A 258 1.97 18.69 17.13
C GLU A 258 2.55 19.71 16.14
N GLY A 259 2.68 21.00 16.52
CA GLY A 259 3.13 22.07 15.62
C GLY A 259 4.65 22.12 15.33
N ARG A 260 5.50 21.48 16.16
CA ARG A 260 6.97 21.61 16.03
C ARG A 260 7.63 20.57 15.12
N ARG A 261 6.95 19.47 14.77
CA ARG A 261 7.55 18.40 13.94
C ARG A 261 7.52 18.68 12.43
N ARG A 262 6.72 19.64 11.94
CA ARG A 262 6.60 19.93 10.51
C ARG A 262 7.67 20.89 9.97
N ARG A 263 8.29 21.73 10.81
CA ARG A 263 9.28 22.73 10.34
C ARG A 263 10.68 22.16 10.04
N ARG A 264 11.02 20.97 10.54
CA ARG A 264 12.34 20.35 10.30
C ARG A 264 12.45 19.56 8.99
N ARG A 265 11.33 19.22 8.33
CA ARG A 265 11.37 18.47 7.06
C ARG A 265 11.55 19.36 5.82
N ASN A 266 11.25 20.66 5.91
CA ASN A 266 11.37 21.57 4.76
C ASN A 266 12.77 22.19 4.60
N LEU A 267 13.68 22.01 5.57
CA LEU A 267 15.06 22.52 5.47
C LEU A 267 16.04 21.50 4.86
N LEU A 268 15.70 20.21 4.85
CA LEU A 268 16.55 19.15 4.28
C LEU A 268 16.28 18.88 2.78
N LEU A 269 15.33 19.58 2.17
CA LEU A 269 14.99 19.42 0.75
C LEU A 269 15.44 20.60 -0.13
N ILE A 270 16.20 21.56 0.42
CA ILE A 270 16.71 22.72 -0.33
C ILE A 270 18.23 22.60 -0.59
N GLU A 271 18.96 21.69 0.07
CA GLU A 271 20.42 21.56 -0.09
C GLU A 271 20.86 20.50 -1.11
N GLU A 272 19.95 19.68 -1.67
CA GLU A 272 20.31 18.65 -2.68
C GLU A 272 20.05 19.06 -4.14
N ALA A 273 19.80 20.34 -4.41
CA ALA A 273 19.60 20.85 -5.77
C ALA A 273 20.53 22.04 -6.07
N GLY A 274 21.82 21.77 -6.23
CA GLY A 274 22.77 22.76 -6.75
C GLY A 274 24.18 22.21 -6.80
N THR A 275 24.89 22.52 -7.89
CA THR A 275 26.18 21.94 -8.34
C THR A 275 25.97 20.55 -8.94
N GLU A 276 26.23 20.27 -10.22
CA GLU A 276 27.41 20.58 -11.02
C GLU A 276 27.02 20.63 -12.52
N THR A 277 27.25 21.74 -13.21
CA THR A 277 27.59 21.74 -14.64
C THR A 277 28.52 22.92 -14.89
N THR A 278 29.81 22.63 -14.88
CA THR A 278 30.84 23.49 -15.47
C THR A 278 31.96 22.55 -15.85
N GLU A 279 31.99 22.10 -17.11
CA GLU A 279 33.19 21.75 -17.84
C GLU A 279 32.85 21.43 -19.30
N LEU A 280 33.65 22.06 -20.19
CA LEU A 280 33.71 22.05 -21.66
C LEU A 280 32.79 23.03 -22.42
#